data_AF-A0A2E8H4H8-F1
#
_entry.id   AF-A0A2E8H4H8-F1
#
_cell.length_a   1.000
_cell.length_b   1.000
_cell.length_c   1.000
_cell.angle_alpha   90.00
_cell.angle_beta   90.00
_cell.angle_gamma   90.00
#
_symmetry.space_group_name_H-M   'P 1'
#
loop_
_entity.id
_entity.type
_entity.pdbx_description
1 polymer ?
#
loop_
_entity_poly.entity_id
_entity_poly.type
_entity_poly.pdbx_seq_one_letter_code
_entity_poly.pdbx_strand_id
1 'polypeptide(L)' 'MTARHRHFIPFLLVFGGVYLANAWVCDDAYITFRSIDNLVNGLGPVWNAGERVQAFTHPLWFLL' A
#
# COMPACT_ATOMS: atom_id res chain seq x y z
N MET A 1 -19.23 -36.89 -5.70
CA MET A 1 -17.92 -36.25 -5.51
C MET A 1 -17.94 -34.78 -6.00
N THR A 2 -18.85 -33.94 -5.52
CA THR A 2 -19.09 -32.58 -6.10
C THR A 2 -19.06 -31.43 -5.08
N ALA A 3 -18.89 -31.72 -3.79
CA ALA A 3 -18.96 -30.70 -2.74
C ALA A 3 -17.68 -29.83 -2.61
N ARG A 4 -16.51 -30.33 -3.04
CA ARG A 4 -15.21 -29.68 -2.82
C ARG A 4 -15.00 -28.40 -3.65
N HIS A 5 -15.60 -28.29 -4.83
CA HIS A 5 -15.35 -27.16 -5.74
C HIS A 5 -16.34 -26.00 -5.61
N ARG A 6 -17.48 -26.19 -4.91
CA ARG A 6 -18.52 -25.15 -4.78
C ARG A 6 -18.01 -23.89 -4.09
N HIS A 7 -17.08 -24.04 -3.16
CA HIS A 7 -16.46 -22.93 -2.43
C HIS A 7 -15.16 -22.43 -3.08
N PHE A 8 -14.62 -23.16 -4.06
CA PHE A 8 -13.35 -22.82 -4.69
C PHE A 8 -13.46 -21.60 -5.60
N ILE A 9 -14.53 -21.52 -6.40
CA ILE A 9 -14.79 -20.37 -7.27
C ILE A 9 -15.00 -19.07 -6.46
N PRO A 10 -15.91 -19.01 -5.46
CA PRO A 10 -16.07 -17.78 -4.69
C PRO A 10 -14.80 -17.42 -3.90
N PHE A 11 -14.05 -18.41 -3.41
CA PHE A 11 -12.75 -18.18 -2.81
C PHE A 11 -11.78 -17.49 -3.77
N LEU A 12 -11.64 -18.00 -5.00
CA LEU A 12 -10.76 -17.39 -6.01
C LEU A 12 -11.20 -15.98 -6.40
N LEU A 13 -12.50 -15.72 -6.47
CA LEU A 13 -13.02 -14.38 -6.75
C LEU A 13 -12.68 -13.39 -5.64
N VAL A 14 -12.88 -13.78 -4.38
CA VAL A 14 -12.53 -12.93 -3.22
C VAL A 14 -11.02 -12.73 -3.15
N PHE A 15 -10.24 -13.82 -3.25
CA PHE A 15 -8.78 -13.76 -3.22
C PHE A 15 -8.24 -12.89 -4.36
N GLY A 16 -8.70 -13.10 -5.59
CA GLY A 16 -8.30 -12.31 -6.75
C GLY A 16 -8.69 -10.84 -6.62
N GLY A 17 -9.88 -10.56 -6.09
CA GLY A 17 -10.32 -9.19 -5.80
C GLY A 17 -9.43 -8.48 -4.78
N VAL A 18 -9.12 -9.14 -3.66
CA VAL A 18 -8.20 -8.59 -2.64
C VAL A 18 -6.80 -8.41 -3.21
N TYR A 19 -6.30 -9.39 -3.97
CA TYR A 19 -4.98 -9.31 -4.59
C TYR A 19 -4.88 -8.12 -5.55
N LEU A 20 -5.82 -7.98 -6.49
CA LEU A 20 -5.82 -6.89 -7.46
C LEU A 20 -5.99 -5.52 -6.79
N ALA A 21 -6.82 -5.42 -5.75
CA ALA A 21 -7.01 -4.18 -5.00
C ALA A 21 -5.75 -3.71 -4.25
N ASN A 22 -4.84 -4.64 -3.91
CA ASN A 22 -3.61 -4.35 -3.17
C ASN A 22 -2.34 -4.50 -4.03
N ALA A 23 -2.46 -4.84 -5.32
CA ALA A 23 -1.31 -5.10 -6.20
C ALA A 23 -0.42 -3.86 -6.42
N TRP A 24 -0.92 -2.66 -6.09
CA TRP A 24 -0.15 -1.40 -6.13
C TRP A 24 0.77 -1.21 -4.92
N VAL A 25 0.56 -1.99 -3.84
CA VAL A 25 1.42 -1.96 -2.65
C VAL A 25 2.74 -2.65 -2.99
N CYS A 26 3.76 -1.84 -3.26
CA CYS A 26 5.12 -2.27 -3.57
C CYS A 26 6.14 -1.52 -2.71
N ASP A 27 7.43 -1.81 -2.89
CA ASP A 27 8.52 -1.13 -2.16
C ASP A 27 8.48 0.39 -2.32
N ASP A 28 8.10 0.90 -3.51
CA ASP A 28 7.96 2.34 -3.75
C ASP A 28 6.76 2.95 -2.98
N ALA A 29 5.66 2.20 -2.87
CA ALA A 29 4.52 2.62 -2.05
C ALA A 29 4.91 2.71 -0.56
N TYR A 30 5.81 1.84 -0.09
CA TYR A 30 6.32 1.89 1.28
C TYR A 30 7.11 3.18 1.59
N ILE A 31 7.83 3.74 0.60
CA ILE A 31 8.47 5.07 0.72
C ILE A 31 7.43 6.12 1.10
N THR A 32 6.31 6.12 0.39
CA THR A 32 5.20 7.05 0.62
C THR A 32 4.55 6.82 1.98
N PHE A 33 4.22 5.57 2.34
CA PHE A 33 3.56 5.27 3.62
C PHE A 33 4.36 5.69 4.84
N ARG A 34 5.68 5.43 4.85
CA ARG A 34 6.53 5.87 5.97
C ARG A 34 6.61 7.39 6.05
N SER A 35 6.71 8.09 4.92
CA SER A 35 6.73 9.55 4.92
C SER A 35 5.38 10.16 5.34
N ILE A 36 4.25 9.51 5.03
CA ILE A 36 2.93 9.87 5.55
C ILE A 36 2.86 9.61 7.05
N ASP A 37 3.33 8.46 7.54
CA ASP A 37 3.36 8.15 8.97
C ASP A 37 4.18 9.19 9.74
N ASN A 38 5.35 9.55 9.24
CA ASN A 38 6.16 10.64 9.81
C ASN A 38 5.42 11.99 9.79
N LEU A 39 4.72 12.31 8.70
CA LEU A 39 3.92 13.54 8.61
C LEU A 39 2.80 13.56 9.65
N VAL A 40 2.05 12.47 9.79
CA VAL A 40 0.95 12.32 10.76
C VAL A 40 1.47 12.41 12.21
N ASN A 41 2.67 11.89 12.47
CA ASN A 41 3.33 11.99 13.78
C ASN A 41 4.07 13.33 14.01
N GLY A 42 3.95 14.31 13.10
CA GLY A 42 4.54 15.65 13.26
C GLY A 42 6.05 15.75 12.96
N LEU A 43 6.65 14.70 12.40
CA LEU A 43 8.06 14.65 11.99
C LEU A 43 8.29 15.26 10.60
N GLY A 44 7.21 15.50 9.85
CA GLY A 44 7.22 16.03 8.49
C GLY A 44 7.24 14.97 7.40
N PRO A 45 7.11 15.35 6.12
CA PRO A 45 7.03 14.42 5.00
C PRO A 45 8.42 13.92 4.58
N VAL A 46 9.11 13.27 5.50
CA VAL A 46 10.51 12.83 5.36
C VAL A 46 10.61 11.32 5.56
N TRP A 47 11.69 10.71 5.07
CA TRP A 47 11.93 9.28 5.30
C TRP A 47 12.60 9.01 6.66
N ASN A 48 13.64 9.80 6.97
CA ASN A 48 14.34 9.78 8.25
C ASN A 48 13.96 11.03 9.06
N ALA A 49 13.53 10.85 10.31
CA ALA A 49 13.21 11.97 11.19
C ALA A 49 14.44 12.87 11.40
N GLY A 50 14.25 14.19 11.29
CA GLY A 50 15.33 15.17 11.41
C GLY A 50 16.07 15.47 10.10
N GLU A 51 15.97 14.62 9.08
CA GLU A 51 16.53 14.87 7.76
C GLU A 51 15.47 15.50 6.85
N ARG A 52 15.72 16.72 6.36
CA ARG A 52 14.79 17.43 5.45
C ARG A 52 15.00 17.03 4.00
N VAL A 53 14.78 15.74 3.70
CA VAL A 53 14.95 15.15 2.36
C VAL A 53 13.65 14.49 1.91
N GLN A 54 13.21 14.83 0.69
CA GLN A 54 12.09 14.19 0.02
C GLN A 54 12.56 12.86 -0.60
N ALA A 55 12.02 11.74 -0.12
CA ALA A 55 12.36 10.41 -0.64
C ALA A 55 11.40 9.90 -1.72
N PHE A 56 10.15 10.34 -1.71
CA PHE A 56 9.14 9.95 -2.71
C PHE A 56 9.30 10.75 -4.01
N THR A 57 9.05 10.12 -5.14
CA THR A 57 9.20 10.71 -6.50
C THR A 57 7.87 11.18 -7.09
N HIS A 58 6.76 11.00 -6.37
CA HIS A 58 5.40 11.24 -6.86
C HIS A 58 4.63 12.22 -5.94
N PRO A 59 5.00 13.52 -5.90
CA PRO A 59 4.44 14.47 -4.92
C PRO A 59 2.93 14.70 -5.06
N LEU A 60 2.37 14.59 -6.27
CA LEU A 60 0.93 14.70 -6.47
C LEU A 60 0.19 13.48 -5.90
N TRP A 61 0.73 12.28 -6.10
CA TRP A 61 0.17 11.05 -5.50
C TRP A 61 0.24 11.11 -3.98
N PHE A 62 1.34 11.62 -3.43
CA PHE A 62 1.53 11.76 -1.97
C PHE A 62 0.44 12.62 -1.29
N LEU A 63 -0.19 13.54 -2.03
CA LEU A 63 -1.20 14.47 -1.50
C LEU A 63 -2.65 13.99 -1.67
N LEU A 64 -2.89 12.93 -2.45
CA LEU A 64 -4.23 12.36 -2.69
C LEU A 64 -4.62 11.41 -1.56
#